data_AF-A0A3N3ZLT8-F1
#
_entry.id   AF-A0A3N3ZLT8-F1
#
_cell.length_a   1.000
_cell.length_b   1.000
_cell.length_c   1.000
_cell.angle_alpha   90.00
_cell.angle_beta   90.00
_cell.angle_gamma   90.00
#
_symmetry.space_group_name_H-M   'P 1'
#
loop_
_entity.id
_entity.type
_entity.pdbx_description
1 polymer ?
#
loop_
_entity_poly.entity_id
_entity_poly.type
_entity_poly.pdbx_seq_one_letter_code
_entity_poly.pdbx_strand_id
1 'polypeptide(L)' 'MAGWAVAHGWTSDNPAHLERYVAAINKGTRPRIRRAVRRDFVDFLRVKADEFLRAKADEPDVD' A
#
# COMPACT_ATOMS: atom_id res chain seq x y z
N MET A 1 6.01 7.79 2.52
CA MET A 1 5.41 6.52 2.97
C MET A 1 5.80 6.15 4.40
N ALA A 2 7.05 6.31 4.85
CA ALA A 2 7.39 6.00 6.26
C ALA A 2 6.63 6.86 7.26
N GLY A 3 6.43 8.16 7.00
CA GLY A 3 5.66 9.04 7.90
C GLY A 3 4.23 8.53 8.15
N TRP A 4 3.55 8.04 7.12
CA TRP A 4 2.25 7.38 7.24
C TRP A 4 2.35 6.11 8.08
N ALA A 5 3.31 5.22 7.78
CA ALA A 5 3.46 3.96 8.50
C ALA A 5 3.70 4.18 10.01
N VAL A 6 4.57 5.11 10.37
CA VAL A 6 4.85 5.47 11.78
C VAL A 6 3.59 6.04 12.45
N ALA A 7 2.88 6.96 11.79
CA ALA A 7 1.64 7.55 12.33
C ALA A 7 0.54 6.49 12.57
N HIS A 8 0.55 5.40 11.80
CA HIS A 8 -0.37 4.27 11.96
C HIS A 8 0.20 3.12 12.80
N GLY A 9 1.21 3.38 13.63
CA GLY A 9 1.69 2.45 14.66
C GLY A 9 2.62 1.36 14.14
N TRP A 10 3.18 1.49 12.94
CA TRP A 10 4.21 0.57 12.48
C TRP A 10 5.52 0.87 13.23
N THR A 11 6.11 -0.15 13.82
CA THR A 11 7.30 -0.03 14.67
C THR A 11 8.52 -0.74 14.08
N SER A 12 9.68 -0.54 14.72
CA SER A 12 10.96 -1.15 14.33
C SER A 12 11.37 -0.75 12.91
N ASP A 13 12.09 -1.62 12.20
CA ASP A 13 12.58 -1.37 10.83
C ASP A 13 11.48 -1.45 9.76
N ASN A 14 10.22 -1.69 10.12
CA ASN A 14 9.13 -1.84 9.15
C ASN A 14 8.92 -0.60 8.26
N PRO A 15 8.92 0.64 8.77
CA PRO A 15 8.83 1.84 7.93
C PRO A 15 10.02 1.97 6.98
N ALA A 16 11.24 1.66 7.44
CA ALA A 16 12.44 1.72 6.61
C ALA A 16 12.42 0.63 5.51
N HIS A 17 11.95 -0.57 5.82
CA HIS A 17 11.72 -1.62 4.83
C HIS A 17 10.66 -1.23 3.80
N LEU A 18 9.56 -0.59 4.23
CA LEU A 18 8.54 -0.10 3.32
C LEU A 18 9.12 0.89 2.30
N GLU A 19 9.93 1.84 2.74
CA GLU A 19 10.56 2.81 1.83
C GLU A 19 11.50 2.14 0.83
N ARG A 20 12.31 1.18 1.27
CA ARG A 20 13.18 0.40 0.37
C ARG A 20 12.38 -0.32 -0.70
N TYR A 21 11.27 -0.97 -0.32
CA TYR A 21 10.41 -1.66 -1.28
C TYR A 21 9.72 -0.70 -2.25
N VAL A 22 9.17 0.42 -1.76
CA VAL A 22 8.55 1.45 -2.60
C VAL A 22 9.55 1.99 -3.62
N ALA A 23 10.77 2.33 -3.18
CA ALA A 23 11.82 2.84 -4.06
C ALA A 23 12.21 1.80 -5.13
N ALA A 24 12.36 0.53 -4.76
CA ALA A 24 12.69 -0.53 -5.72
C ALA A 24 11.57 -0.75 -6.74
N ILE A 25 10.30 -0.79 -6.30
CA ILE A 25 9.13 -0.99 -7.17
C ILE A 25 8.98 0.17 -8.15
N ASN A 26 9.13 1.41 -7.67
CA ASN A 26 9.05 2.61 -8.50
C ASN A 26 10.18 2.68 -9.54
N LYS A 27 11.35 2.09 -9.26
CA LYS A 27 12.44 1.89 -10.23
C LYS A 27 12.17 0.75 -11.23
N GLY A 28 11.01 0.10 -11.17
CA GLY A 28 10.63 -1.01 -12.05
C GLY A 28 11.04 -2.40 -11.55
N THR A 29 11.68 -2.50 -10.38
CA THR A 29 12.03 -3.81 -9.81
C THR A 29 10.76 -4.55 -9.37
N ARG A 30 10.79 -5.88 -9.43
CA ARG A 30 9.76 -6.75 -8.86
C ARG A 30 10.42 -7.64 -7.79
N PRO A 31 10.35 -7.25 -6.50
CA PRO A 31 10.99 -8.01 -5.43
C PRO A 31 10.52 -9.47 -5.39
N ARG A 32 11.44 -10.41 -5.17
CA ARG A 32 11.10 -11.82 -4.99
C ARG A 32 10.29 -12.01 -3.72
N ILE A 33 9.08 -12.52 -3.85
CA ILE A 33 8.24 -12.92 -2.72
C ILE A 33 8.60 -14.35 -2.30
N ARG A 34 8.80 -14.57 -0.99
CA ARG A 34 9.10 -15.92 -0.45
C ARG A 34 7.87 -16.83 -0.41
N ARG A 35 6.69 -16.24 -0.22
CA ARG A 35 5.40 -16.92 -0.26
C ARG A 35 4.47 -16.13 -1.15
N ALA A 36 3.80 -16.82 -2.07
CA ALA A 36 2.76 -16.20 -2.87
C ALA A 36 1.64 -15.71 -1.94
N VAL A 37 1.21 -14.47 -2.11
CA VAL A 37 -0.02 -13.97 -1.50
C VAL A 37 -1.17 -14.75 -2.15
N ARG A 38 -2.11 -15.24 -1.35
CA ARG A 38 -3.24 -15.99 -1.88
C ARG A 38 -4.06 -15.10 -2.82
N ARG A 39 -4.50 -15.67 -3.94
CA ARG A 39 -5.22 -14.94 -5.00
C ARG A 39 -6.50 -14.28 -4.48
N ASP A 40 -7.27 -14.99 -3.66
CA ASP A 40 -8.50 -14.48 -3.04
C ASP A 40 -8.25 -13.24 -2.18
N PHE A 41 -7.13 -13.21 -1.45
CA PHE A 41 -6.74 -12.04 -0.67
C PHE A 41 -6.35 -10.86 -1.57
N VAL A 42 -5.67 -11.11 -2.69
CA VAL A 42 -5.36 -10.05 -3.68
C VAL A 42 -6.65 -9.48 -4.29
N ASP A 43 -7.60 -10.34 -4.63
CA ASP A 43 -8.88 -9.91 -5.21
C ASP A 43 -9.70 -9.12 -4.18
N PHE A 44 -9.70 -9.53 -2.91
CA PHE A 44 -10.29 -8.74 -1.81
C PHE A 44 -9.67 -7.33 -1.71
N LEU A 45 -8.33 -7.23 -1.76
CA LEU A 45 -7.66 -5.93 -1.69
C LEU A 45 -7.98 -5.02 -2.88
N ARG A 46 -8.18 -5.60 -4.08
CA ARG A 46 -8.60 -4.84 -5.27
C ARG A 46 -9.99 -4.23 -5.09
N VAL A 47 -10.95 -5.01 -4.62
CA VAL A 47 -12.31 -4.50 -4.34
C VAL A 47 -12.25 -3.36 -3.32
N LYS A 48 -11.46 -3.51 -2.25
CA LYS A 48 -11.29 -2.44 -1.25
C LYS A 48 -10.63 -1.18 -1.80
N ALA A 49 -9.65 -1.32 -2.69
CA ALA A 49 -9.04 -0.18 -3.35
C ALA A 49 -10.04 0.54 -4.27
N ASP A 50 -10.84 -0.19 -5.03
CA ASP A 50 -11.86 0.39 -5.91
C ASP A 50 -12.97 1.09 -5.11
N GLU A 51 -13.44 0.48 -4.02
CA GLU A 51 -14.39 1.11 -3.09
C GLU A 51 -13.83 2.43 -2.52
N PHE A 52 -12.57 2.42 -2.08
CA PHE A 52 -11.90 3.61 -1.56
C PHE A 52 -11.78 4.71 -2.62
N LEU A 53 -11.40 4.36 -3.85
CA LEU A 53 -11.25 5.32 -4.95
C LEU A 53 -12.59 5.94 -5.35
N ARG A 54 -13.69 5.17 -5.34
CA ARG A 54 -15.04 5.70 -5.59
C ARG A 54 -15.49 6.65 -4.48
N ALA A 55 -15.34 6.23 -3.23
CA ALA A 55 -15.67 7.08 -2.08
C ALA A 55 -14.88 8.38 -2.08
N LYS A 56 -13.62 8.36 -2.54
CA LYS A 56 -12.80 9.56 -2.72
C LYS A 56 -13.21 10.44 -3.90
N ALA A 57 -13.76 9.87 -4.96
CA ALA A 57 -14.27 10.64 -6.10
C ALA A 57 -15.62 11.33 -5.80
N ASP A 58 -16.40 10.79 -4.87
CA ASP A 58 -17.68 11.35 -4.42
C ASP A 58 -17.53 12.40 -3.30
N GLU A 59 -16.31 12.62 -2.80
CA GLU A 59 -16.02 13.63 -1.77
C GLU A 59 -16.00 15.02 -2.45
N PRO A 60 -16.90 15.96 -2.10
CA PRO A 60 -16.92 17.27 -2.72
C PRO A 60 -15.65 18.04 -2.37
N ASP A 61 -15.08 18.77 -3.33
CA ASP A 61 -14.00 19.73 -3.06
C ASP A 61 -14.52 20.75 -2.05
N VAL A 62 -14.03 20.65 -0.82
CA VAL A 62 -14.24 21.65 0.22
C VAL A 62 -13.05 22.60 0.15
N ASP A 63 -13.25 23.74 -0.51
CA ASP A 63 -12.36 24.91 -0.51
C ASP A 63 -12.21 25.52 0.90
#